data_AF-A0A3D3W5W2-F1
#
_entry.id   AF-A0A3D3W5W2-F1
#
_cell.length_a   1.000
_cell.length_b   1.000
_cell.length_c   1.000
_cell.angle_alpha   90.00
_cell.angle_beta   90.00
_cell.angle_gamma   90.00
#
_symmetry.space_group_name_H-M   'P 1'
#
loop_
_entity.id
_entity.type
_entity.pdbx_description
1 polymer ?
#
loop_
_entity_poly.entity_id
_entity_poly.type
_entity_poly.pdbx_seq_one_letter_code
_entity_poly.pdbx_strand_id
1 'polypeptide(L)'
;MSSANPESESDDADLHETDPRLTELVAYLDGELSAEESERVEQELAAQPALRRNADGLDRTWQMLNALEDAGASGEFTKRTLASIRTVSTPEAQLTQPSLQNSRIHTVLAIAAPALLCTAVGFIGTAIGLDLARNAPAATPQDQQLLQNFDLLQNYQNMRQIPDAQFLQQLANTESPNAGTQP
;
A
#
# COMPACT_ATOMS: atom_id res chain seq x y z
N MET A 1 -32.91 13.92 -37.72
CA MET A 1 -31.57 14.06 -38.31
C MET A 1 -30.79 15.00 -37.41
N SER A 2 -30.19 14.44 -36.36
CA SER A 2 -28.78 14.03 -36.30
C SER A 2 -27.84 15.24 -36.20
N SER A 3 -27.44 15.53 -34.97
CA SER A 3 -26.12 16.06 -34.61
C SER A 3 -25.92 15.68 -33.15
N ALA A 4 -25.61 14.40 -32.94
CA ALA A 4 -25.09 13.93 -31.67
C ALA A 4 -23.61 14.33 -31.61
N ASN A 5 -23.32 15.20 -30.64
CA ASN A 5 -21.99 15.43 -30.11
C ASN A 5 -21.51 14.12 -29.46
N PRO A 6 -20.43 13.46 -29.94
CA PRO A 6 -19.82 12.41 -29.15
C PRO A 6 -19.03 13.10 -28.03
N GLU A 7 -19.65 13.13 -26.86
CA GLU A 7 -18.96 13.44 -25.62
C GLU A 7 -17.74 12.51 -25.50
N SER A 8 -16.60 13.15 -25.34
CA SER A 8 -15.39 12.69 -24.66
C SER A 8 -15.71 11.63 -23.60
N GLU A 9 -15.73 10.36 -24.01
CA GLU A 9 -15.64 9.22 -23.12
C GLU A 9 -14.21 9.22 -22.59
N SER A 10 -14.05 9.80 -21.41
CA SER A 10 -12.84 9.75 -20.60
C SER A 10 -12.57 8.29 -20.26
N ASP A 11 -11.64 7.70 -21.01
CA ASP A 11 -11.07 6.36 -20.88
C ASP A 11 -10.20 6.26 -19.61
N ASP A 12 -10.78 6.57 -18.44
CA ASP A 12 -10.11 6.62 -17.14
C ASP A 12 -9.98 5.23 -16.48
N ALA A 13 -9.90 4.16 -17.28
CA ALA A 13 -9.79 2.79 -16.77
C ALA A 13 -8.77 1.92 -17.51
N ASP A 14 -7.81 2.50 -18.24
CA ASP A 14 -6.58 1.80 -18.58
C ASP A 14 -5.72 1.71 -17.31
N LEU A 15 -5.98 0.67 -16.52
CA LEU A 15 -5.03 0.17 -15.53
C LEU A 15 -3.71 -0.06 -16.27
N HIS A 16 -2.75 0.85 -16.09
CA HIS A 16 -1.41 0.73 -16.67
C HIS A 16 -0.87 -0.67 -16.42
N GLU A 17 -0.91 -1.51 -17.44
CA GLU A 17 -0.16 -2.76 -17.44
C GLU A 17 1.30 -2.35 -17.46
N THR A 18 1.89 -2.23 -16.27
CA THR A 18 3.29 -1.85 -16.11
C THR A 18 4.10 -2.89 -16.87
N ASP A 19 4.79 -2.45 -17.92
CA ASP A 19 5.60 -3.32 -18.76
C ASP A 19 6.53 -4.15 -17.84
N PRO A 20 6.40 -5.49 -17.81
CA PRO A 20 7.17 -6.33 -16.91
C PRO A 20 8.67 -6.15 -17.12
N ARG A 21 9.11 -5.77 -18.33
CA ARG A 21 10.51 -5.48 -18.62
C ARG A 21 10.99 -4.18 -18.02
N LEU A 22 10.12 -3.17 -17.94
CA LEU A 22 10.43 -1.92 -17.25
C LEU A 22 10.58 -2.16 -15.75
N THR A 23 9.66 -2.93 -15.15
CA THR A 23 9.71 -3.31 -13.73
C THR A 23 11.00 -4.04 -13.39
N GLU A 24 11.39 -5.03 -14.21
CA GLU A 24 12.63 -5.79 -14.04
C GLU A 24 13.89 -4.90 -14.14
N LEU A 25 13.91 -3.94 -15.07
CA LEU A 25 14.99 -2.96 -15.20
C LEU A 25 15.09 -2.01 -14.00
N VAL A 26 13.96 -1.55 -13.48
CA VAL A 26 13.92 -0.70 -12.28
C VAL A 26 14.43 -1.48 -11.06
N ALA A 27 13.94 -2.72 -10.88
CA ALA A 27 14.38 -3.62 -9.81
C ALA A 27 15.88 -3.99 -9.91
N TYR A 28 16.43 -4.00 -11.13
CA TYR A 28 17.87 -4.16 -11.31
C TYR A 28 18.65 -2.92 -10.85
N LEU A 29 18.15 -1.72 -11.16
CA LEU A 29 18.81 -0.45 -10.83
C LEU A 29 18.74 -0.08 -9.33
N ASP A 30 17.66 -0.45 -8.64
CA ASP A 30 17.52 -0.24 -7.19
C ASP A 30 18.16 -1.38 -6.35
N GLY A 31 18.50 -2.50 -6.98
CA GLY A 31 19.13 -3.65 -6.35
C GLY A 31 18.14 -4.59 -5.64
N GLU A 32 16.85 -4.55 -5.96
CA GLU A 32 15.83 -5.45 -5.40
C GLU A 32 15.86 -6.86 -6.00
N LEU A 33 16.55 -7.08 -7.12
CA LEU A 33 16.72 -8.41 -7.72
C LEU A 33 17.63 -9.33 -6.87
N SER A 34 17.32 -10.63 -6.87
CA SER A 34 18.23 -11.64 -6.31
C SER A 34 19.52 -11.74 -7.13
N ALA A 35 20.57 -12.36 -6.57
CA ALA A 35 21.85 -12.51 -7.26
C ALA A 35 21.72 -13.27 -8.60
N GLU A 36 20.88 -14.29 -8.65
CA GLU A 36 20.62 -15.11 -9.85
C GLU A 36 19.87 -14.30 -10.92
N GLU A 37 18.89 -13.51 -10.51
CA GLU A 37 18.11 -12.65 -11.41
C GLU A 37 18.95 -11.49 -11.94
N SER A 38 19.79 -10.90 -11.09
CA SER A 38 20.72 -9.84 -11.45
C SER A 38 21.73 -10.31 -12.51
N GLU A 39 22.33 -11.49 -12.31
CA GLU A 39 23.28 -12.07 -13.28
C GLU A 39 22.61 -12.32 -14.65
N ARG A 40 21.35 -12.79 -14.65
CA ARG A 40 20.57 -12.95 -15.90
C ARG A 40 20.34 -11.60 -16.59
N VAL A 41 19.92 -10.58 -15.86
CA VAL A 41 19.66 -9.24 -16.41
C VAL A 41 20.95 -8.62 -16.94
N GLU A 42 22.09 -8.83 -16.26
CA GLU A 42 23.41 -8.39 -16.73
C GLU A 42 23.82 -9.05 -18.06
N GLN A 43 23.57 -10.35 -18.20
CA GLN A 43 23.81 -11.05 -19.47
C GLN A 43 22.92 -10.49 -20.59
N GLU A 44 21.66 -10.19 -20.30
CA GLU A 44 20.74 -9.58 -21.27
C GLU A 44 21.17 -8.15 -21.65
N LEU A 45 21.57 -7.33 -20.69
CA LEU A 45 22.13 -5.99 -20.88
C LEU A 45 23.44 -6.02 -21.70
N ALA A 46 24.26 -7.05 -21.52
CA ALA A 46 25.47 -7.27 -22.30
C ALA A 46 25.14 -7.61 -23.77
N ALA A 47 24.13 -8.46 -23.99
CA ALA A 47 23.72 -8.91 -25.31
C ALA A 47 22.89 -7.89 -26.10
N GLN A 48 22.13 -7.02 -25.42
CA GLN A 48 21.14 -6.13 -26.05
C GLN A 48 21.46 -4.64 -25.84
N PRO A 49 22.07 -3.97 -26.83
CA PRO A 49 22.41 -2.54 -26.72
C PRO A 49 21.20 -1.61 -26.52
N ALA A 50 20.02 -2.00 -27.01
CA ALA A 50 18.80 -1.23 -26.82
C ALA A 50 18.33 -1.24 -25.36
N LEU A 51 18.39 -2.41 -24.71
CA LEU A 51 18.04 -2.58 -23.30
C LEU A 51 18.98 -1.79 -22.40
N ARG A 52 20.27 -1.79 -22.71
CA ARG A 52 21.28 -0.98 -22.00
C ARG A 52 20.97 0.52 -22.06
N ARG A 53 20.58 1.04 -23.24
CA ARG A 53 20.19 2.44 -23.37
C ARG A 53 18.96 2.80 -22.52
N ASN A 54 18.02 1.88 -22.36
CA ASN A 54 16.87 2.08 -21.49
C ASN A 54 17.30 2.14 -20.02
N ALA A 55 18.16 1.22 -19.57
CA ALA A 55 18.73 1.24 -18.22
C ALA A 55 19.48 2.55 -17.95
N ASP A 56 20.37 2.96 -18.86
CA ASP A 56 21.13 4.22 -18.77
C ASP A 56 20.21 5.45 -18.71
N GLY A 57 19.10 5.43 -19.44
CA GLY A 57 18.10 6.50 -19.45
C GLY A 57 17.36 6.62 -18.12
N LEU A 58 16.96 5.49 -17.53
CA LEU A 58 16.34 5.43 -16.20
C LEU A 58 17.30 5.92 -15.13
N ASP A 59 18.54 5.41 -15.12
CA ASP A 59 19.58 5.82 -14.17
C ASP A 59 19.85 7.33 -14.25
N ARG A 60 20.01 7.87 -15.47
CA ARG A 60 20.18 9.32 -15.66
C ARG A 60 19.00 10.14 -15.15
N THR A 61 17.78 9.65 -15.34
CA THR A 61 16.57 10.32 -14.85
C THR A 61 16.56 10.36 -13.32
N TRP A 62 16.91 9.25 -12.67
CA TRP A 62 17.08 9.20 -11.21
C TRP A 62 18.18 10.13 -10.71
N GLN A 63 19.32 10.21 -11.40
CA GLN A 63 20.38 11.18 -11.08
C GLN A 63 19.89 12.63 -11.19
N MET A 64 19.08 12.96 -12.19
CA MET A 64 18.46 14.29 -12.32
C MET A 64 17.49 14.56 -11.18
N LEU A 65 16.69 13.58 -10.76
CA LEU A 65 15.79 13.71 -9.63
C LEU A 65 16.56 13.96 -8.33
N ASN A 66 17.67 13.25 -8.12
CA ASN A 66 18.56 13.45 -6.97
C ASN A 66 19.29 14.80 -6.99
N ALA A 67 19.40 15.44 -8.15
CA ALA A 67 19.99 16.75 -8.29
C ALA A 67 19.03 17.91 -7.93
N LEU A 68 17.76 17.62 -7.62
CA LEU A 68 16.85 18.65 -7.14
C LEU A 68 17.33 19.20 -5.79
N GLU A 69 17.28 20.52 -5.65
CA GLU A 69 17.57 21.20 -4.39
C GLU A 69 16.52 20.84 -3.34
N ASP A 70 16.98 20.55 -2.12
CA ASP A 70 16.09 20.22 -1.01
C ASP A 70 15.29 21.47 -0.63
N ALA A 71 13.98 21.46 -0.90
CA ALA A 71 13.09 22.56 -0.57
C ALA A 71 12.88 22.57 0.96
N GLY A 72 13.82 23.20 1.67
CA GLY A 72 13.77 23.31 3.13
C GLY A 72 12.45 23.92 3.59
N ALA A 73 11.75 23.22 4.49
CA ALA A 73 10.50 23.72 5.05
C ALA A 73 10.72 25.07 5.74
N SER A 74 9.89 26.07 5.41
CA SER A 74 9.96 27.37 6.07
C SER A 74 9.72 27.22 7.58
N GLY A 75 10.42 28.01 8.40
CA GLY A 75 10.22 27.97 9.86
C GLY A 75 8.78 28.23 10.31
N GLU A 76 7.97 28.91 9.48
CA GLU A 76 6.52 29.07 9.70
C GLU A 76 5.74 27.76 9.54
N PHE A 77 6.10 26.90 8.58
CA PHE A 77 5.49 25.58 8.45
C PHE A 77 5.75 24.74 9.71
N THR A 78 7.00 24.73 10.21
CA THR A 78 7.35 24.02 11.45
C THR A 78 6.54 24.53 12.64
N LYS A 79 6.41 25.86 12.80
CA LYS A 79 5.60 26.46 13.87
C LYS A 79 4.12 26.10 13.77
N ARG A 80 3.56 26.14 12.56
CA ARG A 80 2.16 25.79 12.29
C ARG A 80 1.89 24.31 12.57
N THR A 81 2.81 23.43 12.19
CA THR A 81 2.72 21.99 12.50
C THR A 81 2.83 21.75 14.01
N LEU A 82 3.78 22.39 14.70
CA LEU A 82 3.89 22.31 16.17
C LEU A 82 2.66 22.86 16.89
N ALA A 83 2.06 23.95 16.39
CA ALA A 83 0.82 24.50 16.94
C ALA A 83 -0.34 23.51 16.74
N SER A 84 -0.45 22.90 15.55
CA SER A 84 -1.47 21.88 15.25
C SER A 84 -1.33 20.63 16.12
N ILE A 85 -0.10 20.18 16.39
CA ILE A 85 0.15 19.04 17.28
C ILE A 85 -0.22 19.40 18.73
N ARG A 86 0.16 20.59 19.21
CA ARG A 86 -0.21 21.05 20.57
C ARG A 86 -1.71 21.20 20.76
N THR A 87 -2.46 21.57 19.72
CA THR A 87 -3.94 21.61 19.81
C THR A 87 -4.57 20.22 19.88
N VAL A 88 -3.88 19.17 19.41
CA VAL A 88 -4.35 17.77 19.44
C VAL A 88 -3.83 17.04 20.69
N SER A 89 -2.67 17.43 21.23
CA SER A 89 -2.06 16.84 22.42
C SER A 89 -2.35 17.68 23.66
N THR A 90 -3.51 17.47 24.29
CA THR A 90 -3.63 17.61 25.74
C THR A 90 -3.87 16.20 26.29
N PRO A 91 -2.81 15.54 26.78
CA PRO A 91 -2.64 15.47 28.23
C PRO A 91 -1.20 15.74 28.68
N GLU A 92 -1.07 16.22 29.92
CA GLU A 92 0.20 16.50 30.58
C GLU A 92 1.14 15.29 30.59
N ALA A 93 2.37 15.47 30.11
CA ALA A 93 3.47 14.57 30.45
C ALA A 93 4.77 15.37 30.57
N GLN A 94 5.33 15.33 31.78
CA GLN A 94 6.52 16.04 32.22
C GLN A 94 7.76 15.57 31.45
N LEU A 95 8.51 16.53 30.88
CA LEU A 95 9.75 16.27 30.15
C LEU A 95 10.92 16.11 31.14
N THR A 96 11.40 14.88 31.30
CA THR A 96 12.72 14.61 31.90
C THR A 96 13.79 14.76 30.82
N GLN A 97 14.68 15.73 30.99
CA GLN A 97 15.84 15.94 30.10
C GLN A 97 16.95 14.93 30.41
N PRO A 98 17.53 14.22 29.43
CA PRO A 98 18.80 13.54 29.62
C PRO A 98 19.97 14.47 29.28
N SER A 99 20.92 14.55 30.21
CA SER A 99 22.17 15.29 30.10
C SER A 99 23.13 14.62 29.11
N LEU A 100 23.72 15.42 28.22
CA LEU A 100 24.77 14.99 27.29
C LEU A 100 26.14 15.23 27.92
N GLN A 101 26.77 14.16 28.41
CA GLN A 101 28.17 14.18 28.82
C GLN A 101 28.97 13.08 28.11
N ASN A 102 29.49 13.46 26.94
CA ASN A 102 30.82 13.15 26.39
C ASN A 102 31.44 11.76 26.63
N SER A 103 31.81 11.07 25.55
CA SER A 103 33.19 10.58 25.32
C SER A 103 33.21 9.61 24.15
N ARG A 104 33.81 9.97 23.01
CA ARG A 104 34.63 9.15 22.07
C ARG A 104 34.18 7.73 21.59
N ILE A 105 33.10 7.14 22.09
CA ILE A 105 32.46 5.89 21.63
C ILE A 105 31.52 6.10 20.42
N HIS A 106 31.22 7.35 20.07
CA HIS A 106 30.32 7.71 18.97
C HIS A 106 30.84 7.37 17.56
N THR A 107 32.15 7.17 17.38
CA THR A 107 32.69 6.90 16.03
C THR A 107 32.55 5.42 15.64
N VAL A 108 32.50 4.48 16.59
CA VAL A 108 32.29 3.05 16.30
C VAL A 108 30.81 2.68 16.29
N LEU A 109 29.97 3.42 17.05
CA LEU A 109 28.50 3.28 17.03
C LEU A 109 27.82 4.09 15.91
N ALA A 110 28.55 4.59 14.91
CA ALA A 110 27.95 5.31 13.78
C ALA A 110 27.49 4.37 12.65
N ILE A 111 27.96 3.11 12.63
CA ILE A 111 27.67 2.16 11.55
C ILE A 111 26.67 1.05 12.00
N ALA A 112 26.55 0.79 13.31
CA ALA A 112 25.62 -0.23 13.84
C ALA A 112 24.29 0.32 14.38
N ALA A 113 24.17 1.64 14.58
CA ALA A 113 22.99 2.26 15.17
C ALA A 113 21.72 2.29 14.29
N PRO A 114 21.76 2.49 12.95
CA PRO A 114 20.50 2.57 12.19
C PRO A 114 19.80 1.21 12.05
N ALA A 115 20.55 0.09 11.99
CA ALA A 115 19.97 -1.25 11.89
C ALA A 115 19.24 -1.69 13.17
N LEU A 116 19.73 -1.29 14.34
CA LEU A 116 19.12 -1.64 15.63
C LEU A 116 17.94 -0.73 16.00
N LEU A 117 17.96 0.53 15.54
CA LEU A 117 16.84 1.46 15.74
C LEU A 117 15.62 1.07 14.88
N CYS A 118 15.83 0.64 13.63
CA CYS A 118 14.73 0.19 12.76
C CYS A 118 14.02 -1.07 13.30
N THR A 119 14.77 -2.04 13.85
CA THR A 119 14.17 -3.24 14.46
C THR A 119 13.45 -2.94 15.76
N ALA A 120 13.99 -2.04 16.60
CA ALA A 120 13.32 -1.62 17.84
C ALA A 120 12.03 -0.83 17.56
N VAL A 121 12.02 0.07 16.57
CA VAL A 121 10.80 0.81 16.16
C VAL A 121 9.78 -0.13 15.53
N GLY A 122 10.20 -1.07 14.69
CA GLY A 122 9.31 -2.10 14.13
C GLY A 122 8.70 -3.00 15.21
N PHE A 123 9.50 -3.41 16.21
CA PHE A 123 9.02 -4.23 17.32
C PHE A 123 8.08 -3.46 18.26
N ILE A 124 8.38 -2.20 18.57
CA ILE A 124 7.51 -1.34 19.38
C ILE A 124 6.21 -1.03 18.63
N GLY A 125 6.28 -0.72 17.32
CA GLY A 125 5.11 -0.45 16.49
C GLY A 125 4.21 -1.67 16.35
N THR A 126 4.77 -2.87 16.15
CA THR A 126 3.99 -4.11 16.12
C THR A 126 3.42 -4.49 17.48
N ALA A 127 4.15 -4.29 18.58
CA ALA A 127 3.65 -4.53 19.93
C ALA A 127 2.49 -3.58 20.29
N ILE A 128 2.63 -2.28 19.98
CA ILE A 128 1.57 -1.28 20.19
C ILE A 128 0.38 -1.59 19.27
N GLY A 129 0.61 -1.90 18.00
CA GLY A 129 -0.46 -2.26 17.07
C GLY A 129 -1.24 -3.51 17.50
N LEU A 130 -0.55 -4.53 18.02
CA LEU A 130 -1.17 -5.73 18.55
C LEU A 130 -1.95 -5.47 19.85
N ASP A 131 -1.44 -4.63 20.74
CA ASP A 131 -2.13 -4.23 21.97
C ASP A 131 -3.40 -3.41 21.66
N LEU A 132 -3.31 -2.47 20.71
CA LEU A 132 -4.45 -1.71 20.21
C LEU A 132 -5.49 -2.62 19.53
N ALA A 133 -5.04 -3.63 18.79
CA ALA A 133 -5.93 -4.62 18.17
C ALA A 133 -6.59 -5.56 19.21
N ARG A 134 -5.91 -5.88 20.31
CA ARG A 134 -6.49 -6.67 21.41
C ARG A 134 -7.52 -5.88 22.21
N ASN A 135 -7.28 -4.59 22.40
CA ASN A 135 -8.19 -3.67 23.08
C ASN A 135 -9.19 -3.02 22.13
N ALA A 136 -9.16 -3.37 20.84
CA ALA A 136 -10.12 -2.89 19.88
C ALA A 136 -11.53 -3.35 20.32
N PRO A 137 -12.55 -2.49 20.15
CA PRO A 137 -13.93 -2.89 20.40
C PRO A 137 -14.21 -4.18 19.64
N ALA A 138 -14.74 -5.20 20.35
CA ALA A 138 -15.13 -6.45 19.71
C ALA A 138 -16.02 -6.12 18.51
N ALA A 139 -15.72 -6.76 17.36
CA ALA A 139 -16.47 -6.57 16.13
C ALA A 139 -17.97 -6.56 16.42
N THR A 140 -18.66 -5.51 15.99
CA THR A 140 -20.08 -5.39 16.30
C THR A 140 -20.83 -6.57 15.66
N PRO A 141 -21.99 -6.96 16.20
CA PRO A 141 -22.81 -8.02 15.58
C PRO A 141 -23.10 -7.74 14.09
N GLN A 142 -23.14 -6.47 13.70
CA GLN A 142 -23.34 -6.03 12.32
C GLN A 142 -22.09 -6.27 11.46
N ASP A 143 -20.89 -6.01 11.98
CA ASP A 143 -19.63 -6.30 11.27
C ASP A 143 -19.46 -7.80 11.03
N GLN A 144 -19.87 -8.63 11.99
CA GLN A 144 -19.89 -10.09 11.83
C GLN A 144 -20.85 -10.53 10.72
N GLN A 145 -22.03 -9.91 10.64
CA GLN A 145 -22.98 -10.19 9.55
C GLN A 145 -22.45 -9.75 8.18
N LEU A 146 -21.76 -8.61 8.11
CA LEU A 146 -21.14 -8.14 6.87
C LEU A 146 -20.02 -9.08 6.40
N LEU A 147 -19.18 -9.55 7.33
CA LEU A 147 -18.11 -10.52 7.04
C LEU A 147 -18.67 -11.88 6.62
N GLN A 148 -19.74 -12.33 7.25
CA GLN A 148 -20.39 -13.60 6.88
C GLN A 148 -21.02 -13.53 5.48
N ASN A 149 -21.50 -12.36 5.09
CA ASN A 149 -22.09 -12.10 3.77
C ASN A 149 -21.08 -11.47 2.80
N PHE A 150 -19.77 -11.55 3.08
CA PHE A 150 -18.75 -10.89 2.28
C PHE A 150 -18.77 -11.37 0.82
N ASP A 151 -18.98 -12.67 0.59
CA ASP A 151 -19.07 -13.25 -0.75
C ASP A 151 -20.25 -12.68 -1.57
N LEU A 152 -21.38 -12.43 -0.90
CA LEU A 152 -22.55 -11.78 -1.51
C LEU A 152 -22.28 -10.31 -1.84
N LEU A 153 -21.55 -9.61 -0.97
CA LEU A 153 -21.17 -8.21 -1.18
C LEU A 153 -20.12 -8.09 -2.29
N GLN A 154 -19.17 -9.01 -2.37
CA GLN A 154 -18.13 -9.05 -3.40
C GLN A 154 -18.74 -9.28 -4.78
N ASN A 155 -19.72 -10.18 -4.88
CA ASN A 155 -20.40 -10.51 -6.14
C ASN A 155 -21.69 -9.71 -6.36
N TYR A 156 -21.89 -8.62 -5.63
CA TYR A 156 -23.13 -7.83 -5.67
C TYR A 156 -23.49 -7.36 -7.08
N GLN A 157 -22.49 -6.98 -7.89
CA GLN A 157 -22.72 -6.50 -9.26
C GLN A 157 -23.22 -7.62 -10.20
N ASN A 158 -22.78 -8.87 -9.98
CA ASN A 158 -23.27 -10.04 -10.72
C ASN A 158 -24.66 -10.47 -10.24
N MET A 159 -24.95 -10.32 -8.95
CA MET A 159 -26.25 -10.67 -8.36
C MET A 159 -27.34 -9.61 -8.60
N ARG A 160 -26.98 -8.38 -9.02
CA ARG A 160 -27.92 -7.30 -9.33
C ARG A 160 -28.92 -7.65 -10.45
N GLN A 161 -28.62 -8.67 -11.27
CA GLN A 161 -29.52 -9.14 -12.32
C GLN A 161 -30.71 -9.94 -11.78
N ILE A 162 -30.66 -10.36 -10.51
CA ILE A 162 -31.77 -11.02 -9.85
C ILE A 162 -32.77 -9.92 -9.42
N PRO A 163 -34.01 -9.92 -9.93
CA PRO A 163 -34.91 -8.78 -9.80
C PRO A 163 -35.33 -8.47 -8.36
N ASP A 164 -35.59 -9.51 -7.54
CA ASP A 164 -36.07 -9.29 -6.17
C ASP A 164 -35.98 -10.53 -5.28
N ALA A 165 -36.03 -10.33 -3.95
CA ALA A 165 -36.00 -11.42 -2.97
C ALA A 165 -37.26 -12.32 -3.07
N GLN A 166 -38.41 -11.74 -3.45
CA GLN A 166 -39.65 -12.50 -3.66
C GLN A 166 -39.56 -13.49 -4.83
N PHE A 167 -38.79 -13.15 -5.86
CA PHE A 167 -38.55 -14.02 -7.01
C PHE A 167 -37.75 -15.27 -6.60
N LEU A 168 -36.72 -15.11 -5.76
CA LEU A 168 -35.95 -16.25 -5.23
C LEU A 168 -36.79 -17.17 -4.33
N GLN A 169 -37.71 -16.60 -3.54
CA GLN A 169 -38.66 -17.40 -2.75
C GLN A 169 -39.64 -18.17 -3.63
N GLN A 170 -40.13 -17.56 -4.71
CA GLN A 170 -40.98 -18.26 -5.67
C GLN A 170 -40.21 -19.41 -6.34
N LEU A 171 -38.95 -19.18 -6.73
CA LEU A 171 -38.11 -20.20 -7.34
C LEU A 171 -37.84 -21.38 -6.38
N ALA A 172 -37.48 -21.10 -5.12
CA ALA A 172 -37.25 -22.13 -4.10
C ALA A 172 -38.52 -22.94 -3.77
N ASN A 173 -39.68 -22.27 -3.74
CA ASN A 173 -40.97 -22.94 -3.55
C ASN A 173 -41.35 -23.79 -4.77
N THR A 174 -40.93 -23.41 -5.98
CA THR A 174 -41.13 -24.21 -7.20
C THR A 174 -40.10 -25.35 -7.39
N GLU A 175 -38.87 -25.19 -6.88
CA GLU A 175 -37.83 -26.24 -6.86
C GLU A 175 -37.97 -27.23 -5.70
N SER A 176 -39.07 -27.18 -4.95
CA SER A 176 -39.47 -28.27 -4.06
C SER A 176 -40.46 -29.26 -4.74
N PRO A 177 -40.10 -30.06 -5.77
CA PRO A 177 -40.91 -31.21 -6.14
C PRO A 177 -40.38 -32.48 -5.45
N ASN A 178 -41.21 -33.01 -4.56
CA ASN A 178 -41.40 -34.46 -4.40
C ASN A 178 -40.26 -35.26 -3.74
N ALA A 179 -39.84 -34.89 -2.53
CA ALA A 179 -39.21 -35.83 -1.60
C ALA A 179 -40.29 -36.67 -0.90
N GLY A 180 -40.88 -37.64 -1.62
CA GLY A 180 -41.69 -38.69 -1.03
C GLY A 180 -42.84 -39.19 -1.89
N THR A 181 -42.58 -40.17 -2.75
CA THR A 181 -43.44 -41.37 -2.92
C THR A 181 -42.60 -42.48 -3.56
N GLN A 182 -42.25 -43.46 -2.72
CA GLN A 182 -42.10 -44.93 -2.87
C GLN A 182 -41.91 -45.58 -4.26
N PRO A 183 -41.21 -46.74 -4.28
CA PRO A 183 -41.89 -48.02 -4.01
C PRO A 183 -41.63 -48.58 -2.61
#